data_AF-X6EV68-F1
#
_entry.id   AF-X6EV68-F1
#
_cell.length_a   1.000
_cell.length_b   1.000
_cell.length_c   1.000
_cell.angle_alpha   90.00
_cell.angle_beta   90.00
_cell.angle_gamma   90.00
#
_symmetry.space_group_name_H-M   'P 1'
#
loop_
_entity.id
_entity.type
_entity.pdbx_description
1 polymer ?
#
loop_
_entity_poly.entity_id
_entity_poly.type
_entity_poly.pdbx_seq_one_letter_code
_entity_poly.pdbx_strand_id
1 'polypeptide(L)'
;MFAGDEVMKGSLASYTFEHMEIASYKMLIAAAGEVGDAEVQRVCEENLREEVAMADWLENKLGTVTTSLRRKSPRGSRDGRLAGKQARHGHHRVPETRRAGC
;
A
#
# COMPACT_ATOMS: atom_id res chain seq x y z
N MET A 1 10.29 0.71 11.34
CA MET A 1 9.11 1.14 10.56
C MET A 1 8.83 0.09 9.50
N PHE A 2 7.57 -0.28 9.24
CA PHE A 2 7.24 -1.28 8.21
C PHE A 2 7.05 -0.56 6.87
N ALA A 3 7.78 -0.97 5.83
CA ALA A 3 7.73 -0.34 4.50
C ALA A 3 6.30 -0.22 3.90
N GLY A 4 5.37 -1.11 4.28
CA GLY A 4 3.98 -1.03 3.84
C GLY A 4 3.19 0.13 4.45
N ASP A 5 3.51 0.52 5.68
CA ASP A 5 2.84 1.62 6.39
C ASP A 5 3.25 2.98 5.79
N GLU A 6 4.52 3.13 5.41
CA GLU A 6 5.04 4.34 4.76
C GLU A 6 4.40 4.60 3.40
N VAL A 7 4.19 3.57 2.57
CA VAL A 7 3.55 3.77 1.25
C VAL A 7 2.08 4.17 1.39
N MET A 8 1.33 3.60 2.34
CA MET A 8 -0.05 4.01 2.58
C MET A 8 -0.13 5.44 3.10
N LYS A 9 0.70 5.76 4.10
CA LYS A 9 0.78 7.12 4.67
C LYS A 9 1.21 8.14 3.62
N GLY A 10 2.20 7.81 2.80
CA GLY A 10 2.65 8.64 1.68
C GLY A 10 1.52 8.89 0.68
N SER A 11 0.77 7.86 0.31
CA SER A 11 -0.37 8.00 -0.63
C SER A 11 -1.49 8.88 -0.07
N LEU A 12 -1.79 8.74 1.23
CA LEU A 12 -2.76 9.61 1.92
C LEU A 12 -2.27 11.06 2.01
N ALA A 13 -0.99 11.24 2.36
CA ALA A 13 -0.39 12.56 2.46
C ALA A 13 -0.40 13.25 1.10
N SER A 14 0.08 12.59 0.04
CA SER A 14 0.08 13.12 -1.32
C SER A 14 -1.33 13.57 -1.74
N TYR A 15 -2.33 12.68 -1.63
CA TYR A 15 -3.70 13.03 -2.02
C TYR A 15 -4.26 14.22 -1.23
N THR A 16 -3.95 14.31 0.07
CA THR A 16 -4.37 15.44 0.89
C THR A 16 -3.68 16.74 0.47
N PHE A 17 -2.38 16.67 0.14
CA PHE A 17 -1.61 17.82 -0.31
C PHE A 17 -2.12 18.36 -1.65
N GLU A 18 -2.48 17.51 -2.60
CA GLU A 18 -3.09 17.98 -3.87
C GLU A 18 -4.33 18.86 -3.60
N HIS A 19 -5.20 18.44 -2.66
CA HIS A 19 -6.38 19.24 -2.31
C HIS A 19 -6.04 20.56 -1.61
N MET A 20 -4.94 20.59 -0.84
CA MET A 20 -4.42 21.84 -0.27
C MET A 20 -3.91 22.77 -1.38
N GLU A 21 -3.23 22.25 -2.39
CA GLU A 21 -2.72 23.03 -3.52
C GLU A 21 -3.86 23.53 -4.41
N ILE A 22 -4.86 22.70 -4.71
CA ILE A 22 -6.11 23.10 -5.40
C ILE A 22 -6.78 24.26 -4.68
N ALA A 23 -6.95 24.19 -3.35
CA ALA A 23 -7.54 25.27 -2.57
C ALA A 23 -6.67 26.53 -2.63
N SER A 24 -5.36 26.39 -2.52
CA SER A 24 -4.39 27.49 -2.56
C SER A 24 -4.41 28.21 -3.90
N TYR A 25 -4.40 27.49 -5.02
CA TYR A 25 -4.47 28.11 -6.35
C TYR A 25 -5.79 28.82 -6.60
N LYS A 26 -6.92 28.29 -6.11
CA LYS A 26 -8.19 29.03 -6.17
C LYS A 26 -8.13 30.37 -5.43
N MET A 27 -7.48 30.40 -4.26
CA MET A 27 -7.28 31.64 -3.50
C MET A 27 -6.35 32.61 -4.24
N LEU A 28 -5.26 32.12 -4.84
CA LEU A 28 -4.32 32.93 -5.61
C LEU A 28 -4.94 33.51 -6.88
N ILE A 29 -5.74 32.73 -7.61
CA ILE A 29 -6.48 33.19 -8.79
C ILE A 29 -7.41 34.34 -8.41
N ALA A 30 -8.16 34.21 -7.31
CA ALA A 30 -9.04 35.27 -6.82
C ALA A 30 -8.25 36.53 -6.44
N ALA A 31 -7.14 36.37 -5.70
CA ALA A 31 -6.29 37.50 -5.31
C ALA A 31 -5.66 38.20 -6.52
N ALA A 32 -5.17 37.45 -7.51
CA ALA A 32 -4.60 37.98 -8.75
C ALA A 32 -5.64 38.77 -9.56
N GLY A 33 -6.87 38.27 -9.63
CA GLY A 33 -8.00 38.96 -10.26
C GLY A 33 -8.32 40.30 -9.60
N GLU A 34 -8.30 40.37 -8.27
CA GLU A 34 -8.56 41.61 -7.51
C GLU A 34 -7.48 42.69 -7.74
N VAL A 35 -6.22 42.30 -7.94
CA VAL A 35 -5.12 43.24 -8.19
C VAL A 35 -4.85 43.48 -9.68
N GLY A 36 -5.55 42.78 -10.58
CA GLY A 36 -5.41 42.91 -12.02
C GLY A 36 -4.15 42.27 -12.60
N ASP A 37 -3.53 41.31 -11.92
CA ASP A 37 -2.34 40.60 -12.41
C ASP A 37 -2.74 39.39 -13.27
N ALA A 38 -2.96 39.67 -14.56
CA ALA A 38 -3.44 38.67 -15.51
C ALA A 38 -2.44 37.51 -15.76
N GLU A 39 -1.13 37.77 -15.65
CA GLU A 39 -0.13 36.73 -15.88
C GLU A 39 -0.06 35.76 -14.72
N VAL A 40 -0.09 36.26 -13.47
CA VAL A 40 -0.17 35.40 -12.28
C VAL A 40 -1.45 34.59 -12.29
N GLN A 41 -2.58 35.22 -12.64
CA GLN A 41 -3.86 34.51 -12.75
C GLN A 41 -3.78 33.35 -13.74
N ARG A 42 -3.27 33.60 -14.96
CA ARG A 42 -3.12 32.59 -16.01
C ARG A 42 -2.25 31.41 -15.58
N VAL A 43 -1.10 31.69 -14.96
CA VAL A 43 -0.19 30.63 -14.48
C VAL A 43 -0.82 29.83 -13.34
N CYS A 44 -1.53 30.48 -12.40
CA CYS A 44 -2.24 29.77 -11.34
C CYS A 44 -3.37 28.89 -11.88
N GLU A 45 -4.08 29.33 -12.93
CA GLU A 45 -5.09 28.50 -13.61
C GLU A 45 -4.49 27.29 -14.32
N GLU A 46 -3.27 27.42 -14.85
CA GLU A 46 -2.49 26.31 -15.42
C GLU A 46 -2.15 25.27 -14.36
N ASN A 47 -1.51 25.69 -13.28
CA ASN A 47 -1.13 24.77 -12.20
C ASN A 47 -2.35 24.13 -11.54
N LEU A 48 -3.44 24.88 -11.34
CA LEU A 48 -4.69 24.33 -10.81
C LEU A 48 -5.19 23.13 -11.63
N ARG A 49 -5.07 23.16 -12.96
CA ARG A 49 -5.47 22.02 -13.80
C ARG A 49 -4.57 20.81 -13.59
N GLU A 50 -3.29 21.02 -13.37
CA GLU A 50 -2.32 19.96 -13.10
C GLU A 50 -2.61 19.30 -11.74
N GLU A 51 -2.86 20.07 -10.69
CA GLU A 51 -3.16 19.52 -9.35
C GLU A 51 -4.50 18.79 -9.30
N VAL A 52 -5.52 19.29 -10.00
CA VAL A 52 -6.79 18.55 -10.16
C VAL A 52 -6.55 17.22 -10.88
N ALA A 53 -5.78 17.22 -11.97
CA ALA A 53 -5.46 15.99 -12.70
C ALA A 53 -4.66 15.00 -11.84
N MET A 54 -3.75 15.49 -10.98
CA MET A 54 -2.98 14.67 -10.04
C MET A 54 -3.87 14.09 -8.94
N ALA A 55 -4.75 14.91 -8.34
CA ALA A 55 -5.72 14.45 -7.35
C ALA A 55 -6.61 13.33 -7.91
N ASP A 56 -7.17 13.53 -9.11
CA ASP A 56 -8.00 12.53 -9.79
C ASP A 56 -7.20 11.26 -10.10
N TRP A 57 -5.94 11.40 -10.52
CA TRP A 57 -5.07 10.25 -10.77
C TRP A 57 -4.80 9.47 -9.48
N LEU A 58 -4.45 10.16 -8.38
CA LEU A 58 -4.18 9.56 -7.09
C LEU A 58 -5.41 8.82 -6.56
N GLU A 59 -6.59 9.44 -6.60
CA GLU A 59 -7.87 8.83 -6.18
C GLU A 59 -8.06 7.47 -6.88
N ASN A 60 -7.88 7.43 -8.20
CA ASN A 60 -7.97 6.22 -9.00
C ASN A 60 -6.90 5.17 -8.67
N LYS A 61 -5.75 5.57 -8.12
CA LYS A 61 -4.66 4.66 -7.72
C LYS A 61 -4.76 4.15 -6.28
N LEU A 62 -5.44 4.86 -5.36
CA LEU A 62 -5.47 4.50 -3.93
C LEU A 62 -5.83 3.02 -3.71
N GLY A 63 -6.93 2.54 -4.29
CA GLY A 63 -7.34 1.13 -4.14
C GLY A 63 -6.35 0.13 -4.75
N THR A 64 -5.73 0.49 -5.87
CA THR A 64 -4.70 -0.34 -6.54
C THR A 64 -3.44 -0.46 -5.66
N VAL A 65 -3.01 0.63 -5.05
CA VAL A 65 -1.87 0.64 -4.11
C VAL A 65 -2.18 -0.23 -2.89
N THR A 66 -3.37 -0.09 -2.31
CA THR A 66 -3.78 -0.89 -1.14
C THR A 66 -3.75 -2.39 -1.42
N THR A 67 -4.34 -2.80 -2.53
CA THR A 67 -4.41 -4.22 -2.91
C THR A 67 -3.05 -4.78 -3.31
N SER A 68 -2.22 -4.00 -3.99
CA SER A 68 -0.86 -4.40 -4.39
C SER A 68 0.07 -4.60 -3.19
N LEU A 69 0.03 -3.71 -2.21
CA LEU A 69 0.82 -3.85 -0.97
C LEU A 69 0.39 -5.08 -0.18
N ARG A 70 -0.92 -5.33 -0.06
CA ARG A 70 -1.43 -6.55 0.60
C ARG A 70 -0.91 -7.82 -0.07
N ARG A 71 -0.84 -7.86 -1.41
CA ARG A 71 -0.30 -9.01 -2.17
C ARG A 71 1.20 -9.20 -1.96
N LYS A 72 1.96 -8.11 -1.81
CA LYS A 72 3.41 -8.14 -1.56
C LYS A 72 3.75 -8.49 -0.11
N SER A 73 2.84 -8.23 0.83
CA SER A 73 3.01 -8.67 2.21
C SER A 73 2.93 -10.20 2.25
N PRO A 74 3.98 -10.91 2.70
CA PRO A 74 3.91 -12.35 2.85
C PRO A 74 2.75 -12.68 3.78
N ARG A 75 1.87 -13.62 3.36
CA ARG A 75 0.83 -14.17 4.24
C ARG A 75 1.49 -14.43 5.58
N GLY A 76 0.92 -13.84 6.64
CA GLY A 76 1.54 -13.77 7.95
C GLY A 76 2.39 -15.01 8.23
N SER A 77 3.67 -14.79 8.49
CA SER A 77 4.58 -15.81 8.99
C SER A 77 3.93 -16.37 10.25
N ARG A 78 3.16 -17.44 10.08
CA ARG A 78 2.78 -18.31 11.19
C ARG A 78 4.10 -18.94 11.59
N ASP A 79 4.60 -18.47 12.72
CA ASP A 79 5.17 -19.32 13.75
C ASP A 79 5.67 -20.69 13.22
N GLY A 80 6.92 -20.69 12.78
CA GLY A 80 7.67 -21.91 12.48
C GLY A 80 8.39 -22.46 13.70
N ARG A 81 8.08 -22.03 14.93
CA ARG A 81 8.69 -22.60 16.14
C ARG A 81 7.91 -23.82 16.65
N LEU A 82 7.54 -24.77 15.79
CA LEU A 82 7.23 -26.15 16.20
C LEU A 82 7.48 -27.14 15.04
N ALA A 83 8.63 -27.03 14.36
CA ALA A 83 9.19 -28.17 13.62
C ALA A 83 10.23 -28.85 14.51
N GLY A 84 9.88 -29.98 15.12
CA GLY A 84 10.85 -30.90 15.73
C GLY A 84 10.59 -31.24 17.19
N LYS A 85 9.54 -32.04 17.46
CA LYS A 85 9.50 -33.00 18.57
C LYS A 85 8.35 -33.99 18.40
N GLN A 86 8.42 -34.81 17.35
CA GLN A 86 7.71 -36.09 17.35
C GLN A 86 8.64 -37.19 16.82
N ALA A 87 8.60 -38.31 17.54
CA ALA A 87 9.13 -39.63 17.18
C ALA A 87 10.65 -39.86 17.26
N ARG A 88 11.17 -39.97 18.50
CA ARG A 88 12.10 -41.07 18.86
C ARG A 88 11.78 -41.55 20.27
N HIS A 89 10.85 -42.49 20.38
CA HIS A 89 10.87 -43.49 21.46
C HIS A 89 10.74 -44.85 20.78
N GLY A 90 11.84 -45.59 20.81
CA GLY A 90 11.87 -46.96 20.38
C GLY A 90 11.03 -47.81 21.31
N HIS A 91 10.12 -48.58 20.75
CA HIS A 91 9.68 -49.81 21.36
C HIS A 91 9.66 -50.89 20.28
N HIS A 92 10.43 -51.94 20.56
CA HIS A 92 10.48 -53.20 19.85
C HIS A 92 9.11 -53.67 19.36
N ARG A 93 9.01 -53.99 18.07
CA ARG A 93 8.18 -55.11 17.60
C ARG A 93 8.96 -55.91 16.58
N VAL A 94 9.06 -57.20 16.90
CA VAL A 94 9.67 -58.27 16.11
C VAL A 94 8.90 -58.43 14.79
N PRO A 95 9.56 -58.69 13.65
CA PRO A 95 8.86 -59.01 12.41
C PRO A 95 8.31 -60.44 12.45
N GLU A 96 6.99 -60.56 12.30
CA GLU A 96 6.27 -61.83 12.19
C GLU A 96 6.50 -62.40 10.78
N THR A 97 7.28 -63.48 10.69
CA THR A 97 7.55 -64.20 9.45
C THR A 97 6.34 -65.04 9.06
N ARG A 98 5.84 -64.82 7.84
CA ARG A 98 4.79 -65.63 7.22
C ARG A 98 5.40 -66.89 6.57
N ARG A 99 4.70 -68.02 6.76
CA ARG A 99 4.72 -69.31 6.03
C ARG A 99 5.75 -70.36 6.50
N ALA A 100 5.28 -71.53 6.96
CA ALA A 100 4.93 -72.71 6.16
C ALA A 100 4.80 -73.96 7.05
N GLY A 101 3.84 -74.86 6.80
CA GLY A 101 3.88 -76.23 7.35
C GLY A 101 2.54 -76.96 7.41
N CYS A 102 2.43 -78.00 6.56
CA CYS A 102 1.47 -79.12 6.48
C CYS A 102 -0.04 -78.85 6.55
#